data_AF-A0AAF0PUE8-F1
#
_entry.id   AF-A0AAF0PUE8-F1
#
_cell.length_a   1.000
_cell.length_b   1.000
_cell.length_c   1.000
_cell.angle_alpha   90.00
_cell.angle_beta   90.00
_cell.angle_gamma   90.00
#
_symmetry.space_group_name_H-M   'P 1'
#
loop_
_entity.id
_entity.type
_entity.pdbx_description
1 polymer ?
#
loop_
_entity_poly.entity_id
_entity_poly.type
_entity_poly.pdbx_seq_one_letter_code
_entity_poly.pdbx_strand_id
1 'polypeptide(L)'
;MRKKYKEMISTLPKRMPHHPLYDFYQYEGFWYYSGYLEAALCMQQSFNPQPSDIFLCSAPKTGTTWLKALTFSIITRHDDDFANNPLLTKVPHDCNPFWKLIFSPIQKF
;
A
#
# COMPACT_ATOMS: atom_id res chain seq x y z
N MET A 1 3.77 -5.14 14.03
CA MET A 1 5.00 -5.38 13.26
C MET A 1 5.53 -6.78 13.56
N ARG A 2 5.80 -7.63 12.55
CA ARG A 2 6.38 -8.97 12.75
C ARG A 2 7.78 -8.83 13.36
N LYS A 3 8.13 -9.73 14.30
CA LYS A 3 9.38 -9.64 15.10
C LYS A 3 10.63 -9.49 14.24
N LYS A 4 10.77 -10.31 13.18
CA LYS A 4 11.87 -10.25 12.21
C LYS A 4 12.05 -8.86 11.58
N TYR A 5 10.96 -8.22 11.12
CA TYR A 5 11.04 -6.90 10.48
C TYR A 5 11.35 -5.81 11.50
N LYS A 6 10.84 -5.93 12.74
CA LYS A 6 11.18 -5.00 13.81
C LYS A 6 12.67 -4.97 14.11
N GLU A 7 13.29 -6.15 14.21
CA GLU A 7 14.73 -6.30 14.44
C GLU A 7 15.53 -5.69 13.28
N MET A 8 15.19 -6.04 12.03
CA MET A 8 15.85 -5.47 10.85
C MET A 8 15.73 -3.94 10.78
N ILE A 9 14.51 -3.39 10.90
CA ILE A 9 14.26 -1.94 10.82
C ILE A 9 15.00 -1.18 11.93
N SER A 10 15.16 -1.78 13.12
CA SER A 10 15.86 -1.15 14.24
C SER A 10 17.34 -0.88 13.99
N THR A 11 17.96 -1.59 13.04
CA THR A 11 19.37 -1.41 12.65
C THR A 11 19.58 -0.32 11.60
N LEU A 12 18.51 0.20 10.99
CA LEU A 12 18.60 1.16 9.89
C LEU A 12 18.79 2.60 10.39
N PRO A 13 19.41 3.48 9.59
CA PRO A 13 19.47 4.90 9.89
C PRO A 13 18.06 5.46 10.13
N LYS A 14 17.86 6.05 11.30
CA LYS A 14 16.58 6.62 11.74
C LYS A 14 16.66 8.14 11.66
N ARG A 15 15.65 8.76 11.05
CA ARG A 15 15.42 10.20 11.12
C ARG A 15 14.17 10.44 11.93
N MET A 16 14.32 11.14 13.05
CA MET A 16 13.19 11.67 13.79
C MET A 16 12.76 12.97 13.09
N PRO A 17 11.59 13.03 12.44
CA PRO A 17 11.03 14.31 12.06
C PRO A 17 10.64 15.09 13.32
N HIS A 18 10.45 16.40 13.19
CA HIS A 18 9.88 17.28 14.24
C HIS A 18 8.44 16.91 14.66
N HIS A 19 7.92 15.76 14.22
CA HIS A 19 6.56 15.31 14.45
C HIS A 19 6.57 14.00 15.27
N PRO A 20 5.96 13.98 16.47
CA PRO A 20 6.12 12.89 17.45
C PRO A 20 5.45 11.56 17.04
N LEU A 21 4.70 11.52 15.94
CA LEU A 21 3.91 10.35 15.54
C LEU A 21 4.54 9.47 14.44
N TYR A 22 5.66 9.86 13.82
CA TYR A 22 6.17 9.14 12.66
C TYR A 22 7.69 8.95 12.68
N ASP A 23 8.16 7.72 12.88
CA ASP A 23 9.57 7.35 12.69
C ASP A 23 9.84 7.03 11.22
N PHE A 24 10.89 7.66 10.66
CA PHE A 24 11.37 7.38 9.31
C PHE A 24 12.70 6.62 9.34
N TYR A 25 12.82 5.62 8.48
CA TYR A 25 13.99 4.76 8.36
C TYR A 25 14.49 4.77 6.92
N GLN A 26 15.81 4.81 6.75
CA GLN A 26 16.44 4.76 5.43
C GLN A 26 16.64 3.31 4.99
N TYR A 27 16.11 2.95 3.82
CA TYR A 27 16.26 1.64 3.20
C TYR A 27 16.40 1.81 1.69
N GLU A 28 17.37 1.15 1.06
CA GLU A 28 17.61 1.18 -0.40
C GLU A 28 17.62 2.61 -1.02
N GLY A 29 18.14 3.60 -0.28
CA GLY A 29 18.24 4.99 -0.75
C GLY A 29 17.00 5.86 -0.52
N PHE A 30 15.89 5.31 0.01
CA PHE A 30 14.66 6.06 0.30
C PHE A 30 14.33 6.09 1.79
N TRP A 31 13.56 7.10 2.20
CA TRP A 31 13.05 7.23 3.57
C TRP A 31 11.62 6.73 3.67
N TYR A 32 11.40 5.74 4.54
CA TYR A 32 10.10 5.12 4.74
C TYR A 32 9.59 5.36 6.15
N TYR A 33 8.30 5.65 6.28
CA TYR A 33 7.64 5.47 7.57
C TYR A 33 7.61 3.98 7.92
N SER A 34 7.86 3.65 9.19
CA SER A 34 8.03 2.28 9.69
C SER A 34 6.99 1.26 9.19
N GLY A 35 5.72 1.65 9.15
CA GLY A 35 4.64 0.79 8.66
C GLY A 35 4.67 0.53 7.14
N TYR A 36 5.15 1.48 6.34
CA TYR A 36 5.36 1.24 4.90
C TYR A 36 6.61 0.40 4.65
N LEU A 37 7.67 0.59 5.46
CA LEU A 37 8.89 -0.20 5.34
C LEU A 37 8.64 -1.67 5.66
N GLU A 38 7.88 -1.96 6.73
CA GLU A 38 7.48 -3.33 7.06
C GLU A 38 6.73 -3.99 5.88
N ALA A 39 5.76 -3.28 5.30
CA ALA A 39 5.00 -3.81 4.17
C ALA A 39 5.89 -4.05 2.94
N ALA A 40 6.83 -3.14 2.66
CA ALA A 40 7.79 -3.30 1.57
C ALA A 40 8.68 -4.53 1.77
N LEU A 41 9.26 -4.71 2.96
CA LEU A 41 10.08 -5.89 3.31
C LEU A 41 9.27 -7.18 3.23
N CYS A 42 8.00 -7.16 3.64
CA CYS A 42 7.10 -8.30 3.54
C CYS A 42 6.81 -8.66 2.07
N MET A 43 6.51 -7.66 1.23
CA MET A 43 6.28 -7.88 -0.19
C MET A 43 7.52 -8.44 -0.89
N GLN A 44 8.69 -7.83 -0.68
CA GLN A 44 9.95 -8.30 -1.28
C GLN A 44 10.25 -9.78 -0.96
N GLN A 45 9.81 -10.28 0.20
CA GLN A 45 10.07 -11.67 0.63
C GLN A 45 8.97 -12.66 0.23
N SER A 46 7.71 -12.23 0.19
CA SER A 46 6.56 -13.15 0.14
C SER A 46 5.70 -13.01 -1.12
N PHE A 47 5.86 -11.92 -1.88
CA PHE A 47 5.03 -11.67 -3.04
C PHE A 47 5.51 -12.50 -4.23
N ASN A 48 4.60 -13.30 -4.80
CA ASN A 48 4.85 -14.09 -6.00
C ASN A 48 4.06 -13.49 -7.18
N PRO A 49 4.71 -12.71 -8.08
CA PRO A 49 4.02 -12.05 -9.19
C PRO A 49 3.40 -13.07 -10.14
N GLN A 50 2.19 -12.77 -10.61
CA GLN A 50 1.54 -13.44 -11.72
C GLN A 50 1.57 -12.56 -12.97
N PRO A 51 1.62 -13.13 -14.18
CA PRO A 51 1.58 -12.35 -15.42
C PRO A 51 0.33 -11.47 -15.58
N SER A 52 -0.75 -11.78 -14.85
CA SER A 52 -2.00 -11.02 -14.84
C SER A 52 -2.03 -9.88 -13.81
N ASP A 53 -1.02 -9.76 -12.94
CA ASP A 53 -1.02 -8.77 -11.88
C ASP A 53 -0.79 -7.36 -12.43
N ILE A 54 -1.56 -6.39 -11.93
CA ILE A 54 -1.46 -4.98 -12.30
C ILE A 54 -1.01 -4.18 -11.08
N PHE A 55 0.14 -3.51 -11.19
CA PHE A 55 0.64 -2.61 -10.17
C PHE A 55 0.26 -1.15 -10.47
N LEU A 56 -0.40 -0.51 -9.50
CA LEU A 56 -0.60 0.93 -9.51
C LEU A 56 0.43 1.60 -8.60
N CYS A 57 1.32 2.38 -9.21
CA CYS A 57 2.39 3.08 -8.53
C CYS A 57 2.23 4.60 -8.69
N SER A 58 2.26 5.34 -7.59
CA SER A 58 2.39 6.79 -7.62
C SER A 58 3.01 7.30 -6.31
N ALA A 59 3.50 8.52 -6.33
CA ALA A 59 3.86 9.20 -5.08
C ALA A 59 2.59 9.49 -4.25
N PRO A 60 2.70 9.59 -2.91
CA PRO A 60 1.59 10.03 -2.08
C PRO A 60 1.10 11.42 -2.52
N LYS A 61 -0.22 11.63 -2.42
CA LYS A 61 -0.90 12.91 -2.72
C LYS A 61 -0.85 13.37 -4.19
N THR A 62 -0.39 12.54 -5.13
CA THR A 62 -0.41 12.85 -6.57
C THR A 62 -1.60 12.22 -7.31
N GLY A 63 -2.77 12.16 -6.66
CA GLY A 63 -4.00 11.65 -7.32
C GLY A 63 -4.20 10.13 -7.26
N THR A 64 -3.68 9.42 -6.25
CA THR A 64 -3.93 7.97 -6.06
C THR A 64 -5.41 7.59 -6.08
N THR A 65 -6.28 8.43 -5.54
CA THR A 65 -7.73 8.20 -5.53
C THR A 65 -8.32 8.15 -6.95
N TRP A 66 -7.97 9.13 -7.79
CA TRP A 66 -8.38 9.18 -9.19
C TRP A 66 -7.78 8.01 -9.99
N LEU A 67 -6.50 7.70 -9.78
CA LEU A 67 -5.83 6.59 -10.44
C LEU A 67 -6.49 5.23 -10.11
N LYS A 68 -6.84 5.00 -8.84
CA LYS A 68 -7.55 3.79 -8.41
C LYS A 68 -8.95 3.69 -9.00
N ALA A 69 -9.72 4.79 -8.98
CA ALA A 69 -11.07 4.82 -9.54
C ALA A 69 -11.05 4.50 -11.04
N LEU A 70 -10.20 5.19 -11.81
CA LEU A 70 -10.08 4.98 -13.26
C LEU A 70 -9.66 3.56 -13.60
N THR A 71 -8.65 3.03 -12.91
CA THR A 71 -8.19 1.65 -13.14
C THR A 71 -9.28 0.63 -12.84
N PHE A 72 -9.98 0.78 -11.71
CA PHE A 72 -11.07 -0.12 -11.34
C PHE A 72 -12.17 -0.10 -12.40
N SER A 73 -12.62 1.09 -12.82
CA SER A 73 -13.62 1.24 -13.87
C SER A 73 -13.22 0.58 -15.19
N ILE A 74 -11.94 0.66 -15.57
CA ILE A 74 -11.45 0.03 -16.82
C ILE A 74 -11.49 -1.50 -16.71
N ILE A 75 -11.10 -2.07 -15.57
CA ILE A 75 -11.03 -3.52 -15.37
C ILE A 75 -12.44 -4.13 -15.31
N THR A 76 -13.38 -3.48 -14.63
CA THR A 76 -14.74 -4.01 -14.43
C THR A 76 -15.75 -3.54 -15.48
N ARG A 77 -15.30 -2.85 -16.54
CA ARG A 77 -16.21 -2.23 -17.54
C ARG A 77 -17.10 -3.21 -18.30
N HIS A 78 -16.72 -4.49 -18.33
CA HIS A 78 -17.44 -5.55 -19.03
C HIS A 78 -18.47 -6.27 -18.16
N ASP A 79 -18.55 -5.94 -16.86
CA ASP A 79 -19.50 -6.58 -15.94
C ASP A 79 -20.95 -6.06 -16.11
N ASP A 80 -21.22 -5.24 -17.14
CA ASP A 80 -22.50 -4.65 -17.61
C ASP A 80 -23.42 -3.96 -16.58
N ASP A 81 -23.10 -4.06 -15.28
CA ASP A 81 -23.87 -3.51 -14.18
C ASP A 81 -23.30 -2.18 -13.69
N PHE A 82 -23.36 -1.17 -14.56
CA PHE A 82 -22.95 0.20 -14.23
C PHE A 82 -23.74 0.77 -13.05
N ALA A 83 -24.99 0.33 -12.87
CA ALA A 83 -25.87 0.81 -11.80
C ALA A 83 -25.41 0.34 -10.42
N ASN A 84 -24.82 -0.85 -10.32
CA ASN A 84 -24.29 -1.40 -9.07
C ASN A 84 -22.77 -1.30 -8.96
N ASN A 85 -22.13 -0.39 -9.72
CA ASN A 85 -20.68 -0.22 -9.66
C ASN A 85 -20.23 0.14 -8.22
N PRO A 86 -19.29 -0.60 -7.61
CA PRO A 86 -18.80 -0.34 -6.26
C PRO A 86 -18.28 1.08 -6.02
N LEU A 87 -17.78 1.78 -7.05
CA LEU A 87 -17.32 3.16 -6.95
C LEU A 87 -18.45 4.17 -6.67
N LEU A 88 -19.71 3.79 -6.85
CA LEU A 88 -20.87 4.62 -6.52
C LEU A 88 -21.19 4.62 -5.02
N THR A 89 -20.76 3.59 -4.29
CA THR A 89 -21.09 3.40 -2.87
C THR A 89 -19.88 3.30 -1.95
N LYS A 90 -18.68 3.07 -2.50
CA LYS A 90 -17.42 2.92 -1.75
C LYS A 90 -16.36 3.89 -2.25
N VAL A 91 -15.41 4.23 -1.38
CA VAL A 91 -14.25 5.01 -1.80
C VAL A 91 -13.28 4.14 -2.61
N PRO A 92 -12.56 4.68 -3.61
CA PRO A 92 -11.64 3.89 -4.46
C PRO A 92 -10.55 3.14 -3.71
N HIS A 93 -10.21 3.58 -2.48
CA HIS A 93 -9.25 2.89 -1.63
C HIS A 93 -9.77 1.56 -1.06
N ASP A 94 -11.08 1.37 -0.99
CA ASP A 94 -11.72 0.12 -0.54
C ASP A 94 -11.91 -0.86 -1.71
N CYS A 95 -12.16 -0.34 -2.91
CA CYS A 95 -12.26 -1.13 -4.14
C CYS A 95 -10.91 -1.71 -4.58
N ASN A 96 -9.82 -0.97 -4.31
CA ASN A 96 -8.46 -1.41 -4.59
C ASN A 96 -7.55 -1.08 -3.39
N PRO A 97 -7.41 -1.96 -2.39
CA PRO A 97 -6.67 -1.69 -1.17
C PRO A 97 -5.17 -1.48 -1.43
N PHE A 98 -4.53 -0.68 -0.57
CA PHE A 98 -3.07 -0.52 -0.63
C PHE A 98 -2.36 -1.77 -0.12
N TRP A 99 -1.18 -2.06 -0.68
CA TRP A 99 -0.29 -3.11 -0.18
C TRP A 99 0.06 -2.98 1.30
N LYS A 100 0.26 -1.76 1.81
CA LYS A 100 0.45 -1.54 3.24
C LYS A 100 -0.70 -2.12 4.06
N LEU A 101 -1.95 -1.97 3.61
CA LEU A 101 -3.11 -2.48 4.34
C LEU A 101 -3.18 -4.00 4.27
N ILE A 102 -2.91 -4.58 3.09
CA ILE A 102 -2.91 -6.04 2.85
C ILE A 102 -1.83 -6.75 3.69
N PHE A 103 -0.65 -6.16 3.80
CA PHE A 103 0.49 -6.75 4.52
C PHE A 103 0.68 -6.18 5.94
N SER A 104 -0.24 -5.34 6.42
CA SER A 104 -0.22 -4.82 7.78
C SER A 104 -0.71 -5.89 8.77
N PRO A 105 -0.03 -6.08 9.92
CA PRO A 105 -0.51 -6.96 10.98
C PRO A 105 -1.78 -6.44 11.71
N ILE A 106 -2.34 -5.30 11.30
CA ILE A 106 -3.49 -4.64 11.94
C ILE A 106 -4.84 -5.13 11.38
N GLN A 107 -4.88 -5.86 10.25
CA GLN A 107 -6.11 -6.53 9.81
C GLN A 107 -6.29 -7.86 10.55
N LYS A 108 -6.81 -7.79 11.78
CA LYS A 108 -7.69 -8.84 12.30
C LYS A 108 -9.11 -8.39 12.00
N PHE A 109 -9.83 -9.17 11.20
CA PHE A 109 -11.29 -9.18 11.23
C PHE A 109 -11.75 -9.65 12.61
#